data_AF-A0A2S9Z2X4-F1
#
_entry.id   AF-A0A2S9Z2X4-F1
#
_cell.length_a   1.000
_cell.length_b   1.000
_cell.length_c   1.000
_cell.angle_alpha   90.00
_cell.angle_beta   90.00
_cell.angle_gamma   90.00
#
_symmetry.space_group_name_H-M   'P 1'
#
loop_
_entity.id
_entity.type
_entity.pdbx_description
1 polymer ?
#
loop_
_entity_poly.entity_id
_entity_poly.type
_entity_poly.pdbx_seq_one_letter_code
_entity_poly.pdbx_strand_id
1 'polypeptide(L)'
;MSDTTPPTPAAGDVEYGPLGPGHAPAKDPLKGLNGVMAGTLVMESISLLLVLTVIGRLDSGAYWTPANWLFVTAIGVVMFVWAFFQRTRVNLVVNIALQVVALVGAFFVHYSMVIMVLVFIAVWAFILYLRSNLIARMKRGLLTTQHT
;
A
#
# COMPACT_ATOMS: atom_id res chain seq x y z
N MET A 1 38.66 35.99 -16.49
CA MET A 1 37.25 35.59 -16.30
C MET A 1 37.25 34.07 -16.39
N SER A 2 37.47 33.39 -15.27
CA SER A 2 37.57 31.93 -15.20
C SER A 2 36.16 31.34 -15.26
N ASP A 3 35.89 30.64 -16.35
CA ASP A 3 34.65 29.94 -16.65
C ASP A 3 34.40 28.84 -15.58
N THR A 4 33.49 29.10 -14.65
CA THR A 4 33.04 28.13 -13.64
C THR A 4 31.81 27.41 -14.15
N THR A 5 31.99 26.55 -15.16
CA THR A 5 30.95 25.60 -15.57
C THR A 5 30.85 24.50 -14.48
N PRO A 6 29.65 24.21 -13.92
CA PRO A 6 29.48 23.15 -12.94
C PRO A 6 29.85 21.78 -13.53
N PRO A 7 30.46 20.86 -12.77
CA PRO A 7 30.81 19.54 -13.28
C PRO A 7 29.56 18.75 -13.69
N THR A 8 29.52 18.34 -14.95
CA THR A 8 28.53 17.41 -15.50
C THR A 8 28.57 16.09 -14.71
N PRO A 9 27.45 15.64 -14.13
CA PRO A 9 27.38 14.34 -13.47
C PRO A 9 27.74 13.23 -14.47
N ALA A 10 28.65 12.35 -14.08
CA ALA A 10 29.17 11.28 -14.92
C ALA A 10 28.03 10.40 -15.48
N ALA A 11 27.94 10.35 -16.80
CA ALA A 11 27.03 9.50 -17.56
C ALA A 11 27.49 8.03 -17.45
N GLY A 12 26.99 7.33 -16.43
CA GLY A 12 27.07 5.88 -16.30
C GLY A 12 25.67 5.29 -16.14
N ASP A 13 25.18 4.70 -17.23
CA ASP A 13 24.20 3.60 -17.25
C ASP A 13 22.76 3.87 -16.82
N VAL A 14 22.14 4.92 -17.36
CA VAL A 14 20.67 4.97 -17.45
C VAL A 14 20.28 4.75 -18.91
N GLU A 15 19.84 3.53 -19.23
CA GLU A 15 19.22 3.22 -20.53
C GLU A 15 17.90 4.00 -20.62
N TYR A 16 17.97 5.19 -21.22
CA TYR A 16 16.82 6.02 -21.52
C TYR A 16 16.05 5.41 -22.69
N GLY A 17 14.71 5.46 -22.62
CA GLY A 17 13.86 5.03 -23.74
C GLY A 17 14.14 5.82 -25.03
N PRO A 18 13.61 5.38 -26.19
CA PRO A 18 13.88 5.98 -27.52
C PRO A 18 13.48 7.45 -27.68
N LEU A 19 12.94 8.08 -26.63
CA LEU A 19 12.50 9.46 -26.56
C LEU A 19 13.42 10.35 -25.70
N GLY A 20 14.54 9.83 -25.16
CA GLY A 20 15.48 10.58 -24.33
C GLY A 20 15.03 10.79 -22.87
N PRO A 21 15.78 11.55 -22.05
CA PRO A 21 15.42 11.83 -20.66
C PRO A 21 14.16 12.70 -20.62
N GLY A 22 12.99 12.05 -20.52
CA GLY A 22 11.70 12.73 -20.46
C GLY A 22 11.63 13.74 -19.31
N HIS A 23 10.90 14.84 -19.52
CA HIS A 23 10.72 15.91 -18.54
C HIS A 23 10.05 15.39 -17.25
N ALA A 24 10.17 16.12 -16.14
CA ALA A 24 9.42 15.80 -14.93
C ALA A 24 7.90 15.85 -15.23
N PRO A 25 7.11 14.80 -14.94
CA PRO A 25 5.69 14.77 -15.27
C PRO A 25 4.91 15.94 -14.64
N ALA A 26 4.06 16.62 -15.42
CA ALA A 26 3.26 17.77 -14.97
C ALA A 26 2.28 17.44 -13.82
N LYS A 27 1.90 16.17 -13.65
CA LYS A 27 1.18 15.65 -12.48
C LYS A 27 1.94 14.44 -11.93
N ASP A 28 2.23 14.45 -10.64
CA ASP A 28 2.88 13.32 -9.96
C ASP A 28 1.93 12.09 -9.93
N PRO A 29 2.23 11.03 -10.70
CA PRO A 29 1.37 9.83 -10.73
C PRO A 29 1.38 9.07 -9.39
N LEU A 30 2.40 9.26 -8.55
CA LEU A 30 2.47 8.64 -7.22
C LEU A 30 1.39 9.19 -6.29
N LYS A 31 0.90 10.42 -6.54
CA LYS A 31 -0.19 11.03 -5.77
C LYS A 31 -1.52 10.30 -5.98
N GLY A 32 -1.79 9.81 -7.19
CA GLY A 32 -2.98 8.98 -7.48
C GLY A 32 -2.88 7.61 -6.81
N LEU A 33 -1.70 7.00 -6.85
CA LEU A 33 -1.44 5.71 -6.21
C LEU A 33 -1.60 5.77 -4.68
N ASN A 34 -1.25 6.88 -4.04
CA ASN A 34 -1.50 7.11 -2.62
C ASN A 34 -3.01 7.08 -2.28
N GLY A 35 -3.87 7.55 -3.18
CA GLY A 35 -5.32 7.46 -3.03
C GLY A 35 -5.82 6.02 -3.11
N VAL A 36 -5.28 5.22 -4.03
CA VAL A 36 -5.59 3.78 -4.13
C VAL A 36 -5.17 3.04 -2.86
N MET A 37 -3.97 3.31 -2.34
CA MET A 37 -3.50 2.70 -1.08
C MET A 37 -4.41 3.06 0.11
N ALA A 38 -4.91 4.30 0.20
CA ALA A 38 -5.86 4.69 1.23
C ALA A 38 -7.20 3.95 1.07
N GLY A 39 -7.73 3.88 -0.16
CA GLY A 39 -8.97 3.17 -0.46
C GLY A 39 -8.91 1.68 -0.12
N THR A 40 -7.81 1.01 -0.47
CA THR A 40 -7.59 -0.41 -0.12
C THR A 40 -7.61 -0.63 1.39
N LEU A 41 -6.98 0.25 2.17
CA LEU A 41 -6.89 0.11 3.62
C LEU A 41 -8.24 0.37 4.32
N VAL A 42 -9.07 1.26 3.78
CA VAL A 42 -10.47 1.43 4.22
C VAL A 42 -11.29 0.19 3.92
N MET A 43 -11.22 -0.34 2.70
CA MET A 43 -11.95 -1.55 2.31
C MET A 43 -11.57 -2.74 3.19
N GLU A 44 -10.27 -2.89 3.45
CA GLU A 44 -9.74 -3.93 4.35
C GLU A 44 -10.28 -3.81 5.77
N SER A 45 -10.25 -2.59 6.32
CA SER A 45 -10.79 -2.31 7.65
C SER A 45 -12.27 -2.68 7.75
N ILE A 46 -13.08 -2.26 6.78
CA ILE A 46 -14.52 -2.60 6.75
C ILE A 46 -14.68 -4.13 6.66
N SER A 47 -13.91 -4.79 5.80
CA SER A 47 -13.96 -6.25 5.68
C SER A 47 -13.55 -6.97 6.99
N LEU A 48 -12.58 -6.46 7.75
CA LEU A 48 -12.22 -7.00 9.08
C LEU A 48 -13.36 -6.82 10.10
N LEU A 49 -14.01 -5.66 10.11
CA LEU A 49 -15.18 -5.40 10.94
C LEU A 49 -16.36 -6.30 10.55
N LEU A 50 -16.52 -6.62 9.27
CA LEU A 50 -17.52 -7.59 8.81
C LEU A 50 -17.17 -9.02 9.25
N VAL A 51 -15.90 -9.44 9.19
CA VAL A 51 -15.45 -10.76 9.67
C VAL A 51 -15.81 -10.96 11.14
N LEU A 52 -15.68 -9.94 11.98
CA LEU A 52 -16.14 -9.98 13.37
C LEU A 52 -17.63 -10.36 13.47
N THR A 53 -18.49 -9.71 12.68
CA THR A 53 -19.93 -10.03 12.66
C THR A 53 -20.22 -11.42 12.12
N VAL A 54 -19.38 -11.92 11.21
CA VAL A 54 -19.48 -13.27 10.65
C VAL A 54 -19.13 -14.32 11.70
N ILE A 55 -18.06 -14.13 12.48
CA ILE A 55 -17.65 -15.04 13.57
C ILE A 55 -18.69 -15.06 14.70
N GLY A 56 -19.36 -13.92 14.98
CA GLY A 56 -20.45 -13.88 15.95
C GLY A 56 -21.73 -14.58 15.50
N ARG A 57 -21.92 -14.78 14.18
CA ARG A 57 -23.11 -15.43 13.60
C ARG A 57 -22.88 -16.88 13.18
N LEU A 58 -21.65 -17.25 12.85
CA LEU A 58 -21.23 -18.61 12.53
C LEU A 58 -20.71 -19.32 13.78
N ASP A 59 -20.81 -20.65 13.85
CA ASP A 59 -20.31 -21.50 14.94
C ASP A 59 -20.90 -21.29 16.35
N SER A 60 -22.13 -20.78 16.47
CA SER A 60 -22.83 -20.58 17.76
C SER A 60 -22.06 -19.74 18.80
N GLY A 61 -21.09 -18.94 18.35
CA GLY A 61 -20.27 -18.09 19.22
C GLY A 61 -19.10 -18.81 19.91
N ALA A 62 -18.69 -19.99 19.47
CA ALA A 62 -17.57 -20.74 20.08
C ALA A 62 -16.25 -19.95 20.14
N TYR A 63 -16.02 -19.05 19.19
CA TYR A 63 -14.84 -18.17 19.12
C TYR A 63 -15.11 -16.75 19.64
N TRP A 64 -16.32 -16.48 20.15
CA TRP A 64 -16.75 -15.16 20.62
C TRP A 64 -16.31 -14.89 22.06
N THR A 65 -15.00 -14.87 22.27
CA THR A 65 -14.42 -14.44 23.55
C THR A 65 -14.32 -12.91 23.62
N PRO A 66 -14.42 -12.30 24.82
CA PRO A 66 -14.27 -10.86 25.00
C PRO A 66 -12.96 -10.29 24.43
N ALA A 67 -11.88 -11.08 24.53
CA ALA A 67 -10.57 -10.69 24.01
C ALA A 67 -10.53 -10.66 22.47
N ASN A 68 -11.10 -11.67 21.80
CA ASN A 68 -11.05 -11.77 20.34
C ASN A 68 -11.87 -10.68 19.66
N TRP A 69 -13.11 -10.46 20.10
CA TRP A 69 -13.97 -9.42 19.51
C TRP A 69 -13.39 -8.01 19.74
N LEU A 70 -12.85 -7.74 20.93
CA LEU A 70 -12.23 -6.45 21.24
C LEU A 70 -10.98 -6.22 20.37
N PHE A 71 -10.13 -7.23 20.21
CA PHE A 71 -8.94 -7.15 19.37
C PHE A 71 -9.30 -6.85 17.90
N VAL A 72 -10.26 -7.58 17.32
CA VAL A 72 -10.67 -7.37 15.92
C VAL A 72 -11.31 -5.99 15.71
N THR A 73 -12.10 -5.53 16.68
CA THR A 73 -12.69 -4.18 16.63
C THR A 73 -11.60 -3.11 16.72
N ALA A 74 -10.66 -3.26 17.65
CA ALA A 74 -9.57 -2.32 17.85
C ALA A 74 -8.69 -2.23 16.59
N ILE A 75 -8.29 -3.37 16.02
CA ILE A 75 -7.44 -3.36 14.82
C ILE A 75 -8.18 -2.82 13.60
N GLY A 76 -9.46 -3.17 13.41
CA GLY A 76 -10.29 -2.65 12.34
C GLY A 76 -10.43 -1.13 12.41
N VAL A 77 -10.70 -0.57 13.59
CA VAL A 77 -10.79 0.89 13.80
C VAL A 77 -9.44 1.58 13.64
N VAL A 78 -8.36 1.00 14.16
CA VAL A 78 -7.01 1.54 13.98
C VAL A 78 -6.65 1.60 12.49
N MET A 79 -6.92 0.54 11.72
CA MET A 79 -6.71 0.53 10.27
C MET A 79 -7.60 1.59 9.59
N PHE A 80 -8.87 1.70 9.97
CA PHE A 80 -9.76 2.72 9.41
C PHE A 80 -9.21 4.14 9.60
N VAL A 81 -8.85 4.49 10.83
CA VAL A 81 -8.29 5.79 11.17
C VAL A 81 -6.97 6.00 10.41
N TRP A 82 -6.12 4.98 10.39
CA TRP A 82 -4.82 5.05 9.72
C TRP A 82 -4.94 5.28 8.21
N ALA A 83 -6.01 4.78 7.57
CA ALA A 83 -6.25 4.99 6.16
C ALA A 83 -6.36 6.47 5.77
N PHE A 84 -6.81 7.35 6.68
CA PHE A 84 -6.87 8.79 6.44
C PHE A 84 -5.49 9.47 6.51
N PHE A 85 -4.52 8.86 7.21
CA PHE A 85 -3.15 9.38 7.35
C PHE A 85 -2.19 8.87 6.27
N GLN A 86 -2.71 8.20 5.24
CA GLN A 86 -1.90 7.49 4.25
C GLN A 86 -1.11 8.38 3.28
N ARG A 87 -1.30 9.71 3.37
CA ARG A 87 -0.59 10.72 2.59
C ARG A 87 0.83 11.03 3.11
N THR A 88 1.28 10.34 4.16
CA THR A 88 2.60 10.54 4.78
C THR A 88 3.70 9.68 4.14
N ARG A 89 4.96 10.14 4.15
CA ARG A 89 6.11 9.42 3.56
C ARG A 89 6.46 8.07 4.23
N VAL A 90 5.84 7.78 5.38
CA VAL A 90 6.08 6.56 6.20
C VAL A 90 5.03 5.47 5.89
N ASN A 91 4.07 5.76 5.02
CA ASN A 91 2.94 4.90 4.66
C ASN A 91 3.33 3.47 4.28
N LEU A 92 4.40 3.27 3.51
CA LEU A 92 4.80 1.93 3.04
C LEU A 92 5.21 1.00 4.19
N VAL A 93 5.98 1.50 5.16
CA VAL A 93 6.41 0.71 6.33
C VAL A 93 5.22 0.37 7.21
N VAL A 94 4.32 1.34 7.44
CA VAL A 94 3.17 1.11 8.30
C VAL A 94 2.15 0.18 7.65
N ASN A 95 1.97 0.24 6.33
CA ASN A 95 1.09 -0.70 5.63
C ASN A 95 1.59 -2.14 5.76
N ILE A 96 2.91 -2.36 5.59
CA ILE A 96 3.51 -3.69 5.78
C ILE A 96 3.38 -4.13 7.25
N ALA A 97 3.64 -3.25 8.21
CA ALA A 97 3.49 -3.57 9.63
C ALA A 97 2.04 -3.94 9.97
N LEU A 98 1.05 -3.16 9.51
CA LEU A 98 -0.37 -3.45 9.69
C LEU A 98 -0.76 -4.78 9.07
N GLN A 99 -0.21 -5.15 7.91
CA GLN A 99 -0.46 -6.45 7.30
C GLN A 99 0.05 -7.61 8.14
N VAL A 100 1.27 -7.49 8.66
CA VAL A 100 1.84 -8.53 9.52
C VAL A 100 1.02 -8.66 10.81
N VAL A 101 0.63 -7.55 11.42
CA VAL A 101 -0.21 -7.55 12.63
C VAL A 101 -1.59 -8.15 12.34
N ALA A 102 -2.21 -7.81 11.21
CA ALA A 102 -3.49 -8.37 10.80
C ALA A 102 -3.40 -9.88 10.58
N LEU A 103 -2.33 -10.38 9.94
CA LEU A 103 -2.13 -11.81 9.69
C LEU A 103 -1.89 -12.59 10.98
N VAL A 104 -1.01 -12.09 11.85
CA VAL A 104 -0.72 -12.70 13.15
C VAL A 104 -1.99 -12.71 13.99
N GLY A 105 -2.71 -11.59 14.05
CA GLY A 105 -3.98 -11.48 14.75
C GLY A 105 -5.05 -12.44 14.21
N ALA A 106 -5.15 -12.58 12.90
CA ALA A 106 -6.10 -13.48 12.25
C ALA A 106 -5.88 -14.95 12.62
N PHE A 107 -4.61 -15.36 12.75
CA PHE A 107 -4.25 -16.74 13.12
C PHE A 107 -4.77 -17.15 14.50
N PHE A 108 -4.84 -16.20 15.45
CA PHE A 108 -5.34 -16.46 16.80
C PHE A 108 -6.88 -16.41 16.91
N VAL A 109 -7.56 -15.76 15.97
CA VAL A 109 -9.01 -15.53 16.05
C VAL A 109 -9.79 -16.66 15.39
N HIS A 110 -9.64 -16.85 14.07
CA HIS A 110 -10.43 -17.82 13.33
C HIS A 110 -9.88 -18.03 11.89
N TYR A 111 -10.04 -19.24 11.35
CA TYR A 111 -9.54 -19.58 10.00
C TYR A 111 -10.13 -18.72 8.88
N SER A 112 -11.40 -18.31 8.96
CA SER A 112 -12.01 -17.42 7.95
C SER A 112 -11.34 -16.04 7.90
N MET A 113 -10.87 -15.54 9.04
CA MET A 113 -10.13 -14.28 9.12
C MET A 113 -8.77 -14.41 8.45
N VAL A 114 -8.09 -15.55 8.61
CA VAL A 114 -6.80 -15.82 7.97
C VAL A 114 -6.94 -15.77 6.45
N ILE A 115 -7.94 -16.45 5.90
CA ILE A 115 -8.18 -16.47 4.44
C ILE A 115 -8.45 -15.06 3.93
N MET A 116 -9.28 -14.29 4.63
CA MET A 116 -9.59 -12.90 4.27
C MET A 116 -8.33 -12.01 4.26
N VAL A 117 -7.50 -12.07 5.31
CA VAL A 117 -6.28 -11.27 5.39
C VAL A 117 -5.28 -11.69 4.31
N LEU A 118 -5.15 -12.97 4.01
CA LEU A 118 -4.28 -13.46 2.92
C LEU A 118 -4.67 -12.87 1.55
N VAL A 119 -5.97 -12.74 1.27
CA VAL A 119 -6.44 -12.09 0.03
C VAL A 119 -6.01 -10.63 -0.01
N PHE A 120 -6.14 -9.90 1.11
CA PHE A 120 -5.69 -8.51 1.18
C PHE A 120 -4.17 -8.36 1.07
N ILE A 121 -3.40 -9.27 1.67
CA ILE A 121 -1.94 -9.32 1.48
C ILE A 121 -1.59 -9.47 0.00
N ALA A 122 -2.30 -10.34 -0.74
CA ALA A 122 -2.09 -10.49 -2.17
C ALA A 122 -2.40 -9.20 -2.96
N VAL A 123 -3.48 -8.50 -2.59
CA VAL A 123 -3.82 -7.18 -3.16
C VAL A 123 -2.73 -6.15 -2.86
N TRP A 124 -2.22 -6.11 -1.64
CA TRP A 124 -1.13 -5.21 -1.26
C TRP A 124 0.17 -5.51 -2.01
N ALA A 125 0.54 -6.78 -2.14
CA ALA A 125 1.68 -7.20 -2.95
C ALA A 125 1.53 -6.71 -4.40
N PHE A 126 0.32 -6.82 -4.98
CA PHE A 126 0.04 -6.31 -6.31
C PHE A 126 0.16 -4.78 -6.41
N ILE A 127 -0.36 -4.03 -5.43
CA ILE A 127 -0.22 -2.55 -5.39
C ILE A 127 1.26 -2.13 -5.29
N LEU A 128 2.05 -2.81 -4.45
CA LEU A 128 3.48 -2.54 -4.30
C LEU A 128 4.27 -2.90 -5.57
N TYR A 129 3.88 -3.97 -6.25
CA TYR A 129 4.43 -4.33 -7.55
C TYR A 129 4.15 -3.22 -8.59
N LEU A 130 2.90 -2.76 -8.68
CA LEU A 130 2.52 -1.66 -9.57
C LEU A 130 3.32 -0.39 -9.25
N ARG A 131 3.45 -0.03 -7.96
CA ARG A 131 4.26 1.13 -7.53
C ARG A 131 5.70 1.03 -8.02
N SER A 132 6.32 -0.12 -7.81
CA SER A 132 7.74 -0.35 -8.16
C SER A 132 7.94 -0.31 -9.67
N ASN A 133 7.03 -0.92 -10.42
CA ASN A 133 7.03 -0.88 -11.88
C ASN A 133 6.81 0.56 -12.41
N LEU A 134 5.92 1.34 -11.79
CA LEU A 134 5.65 2.72 -12.19
C LEU A 134 6.87 3.62 -11.97
N ILE A 135 7.54 3.48 -10.83
CA ILE A 135 8.80 4.18 -10.52
C ILE A 135 9.91 3.78 -11.51
N ALA A 136 10.02 2.49 -11.84
CA ALA A 136 10.99 2.01 -12.82
C ALA A 136 10.72 2.61 -14.22
N ARG A 137 9.45 2.71 -14.63
CA ARG A 137 9.06 3.33 -15.91
C ARG A 137 9.28 4.85 -15.94
N MET A 138 9.07 5.54 -14.83
CA MET A 138 9.41 6.97 -14.67
C MET A 138 10.91 7.22 -14.80
N LYS A 139 11.74 6.39 -14.15
CA LYS A 139 13.22 6.50 -14.25
C LYS A 139 13.73 6.30 -15.68
N ARG A 140 13.05 5.46 -16.47
CA ARG A 140 13.41 5.16 -17.88
C ARG A 140 12.87 6.18 -18.89
N GLY A 141 12.09 7.18 -18.47
CA GLY A 141 11.54 8.20 -19.37
C GLY A 141 10.47 7.69 -20.34
N LEU A 142 9.75 6.61 -19.99
CA LEU A 142 8.80 5.92 -20.87
C LEU A 142 7.35 6.41 -20.75
N LEU A 143 7.07 7.46 -19.98
CA LEU A 143 5.71 8.00 -19.86
C LEU A 143 5.46 9.04 -20.95
N THR A 144 4.35 8.91 -21.67
CA THR A 144 3.92 9.86 -22.70
C THR A 144 3.75 11.29 -22.15
N THR A 145 3.37 11.40 -20.87
CA THR A 145 3.25 12.67 -20.12
C THR A 145 4.59 13.36 -19.81
N GLN A 146 5.72 12.75 -20.16
CA GLN A 146 7.06 13.35 -20.05
C GLN A 146 7.56 13.92 -21.40
N HIS A 147 6.82 13.64 -22.49
CA HIS A 147 7.15 13.99 -23.87
C HIS A 147 6.06 14.83 -24.54
N THR A 148 5.18 15.43 -23.74
CA THR A 148 4.19 16.44 -24.16
C THR A 148 4.54 17.75 -23.49
#